data_AF-A0A543PJ98-F1
#
_entry.id   AF-A0A543PJ98-F1
#
_cell.length_a   1.000
_cell.length_b   1.000
_cell.length_c   1.000
_cell.angle_alpha   90.00
_cell.angle_beta   90.00
_cell.angle_gamma   90.00
#
_symmetry.space_group_name_H-M   'P 1'
#
loop_
_entity.id
_entity.type
_entity.pdbx_description
1 polymer ?
#
loop_
_entity_poly.entity_id
_entity_poly.type
_entity_poly.pdbx_seq_one_letter_code
_entity_poly.pdbx_strand_id
1 'polypeptide(L)'
;MKPSQRYLQDSNLMMEFRNAYVELINHAYAVPTGLTLTVLKAAPGVSQSEWTRLYSEVSQAAGAAASAYPRYGGTFTLRNAAYIMNNVDPVANWQMSIQDPQQLEPTTVVSTVEAAISRSRQASVEAAERESGLTGLLAAFLRWPSNLREAVGPDRSAQRTAAGVIGILGQILVGIVASLLAAGLIAGGVALWGTVF
;
A
#
# COMPACT_ATOMS: atom_id res chain seq x y z
N MET A 1 -10.92 5.47 -7.49
CA MET A 1 -10.00 4.33 -7.40
C MET A 1 -10.43 3.42 -6.24
N LYS A 2 -10.41 2.10 -6.42
CA LYS A 2 -10.75 1.17 -5.34
C LYS A 2 -9.67 1.19 -4.24
N PRO A 3 -10.02 1.01 -2.95
CA PRO A 3 -9.03 0.89 -1.88
C PRO A 3 -7.93 -0.12 -2.16
N SER A 4 -8.28 -1.32 -2.66
CA SER A 4 -7.31 -2.35 -3.05
C SER A 4 -6.27 -1.83 -4.06
N GLN A 5 -6.74 -1.17 -5.12
CA GLN A 5 -5.89 -0.58 -6.15
C GLN A 5 -5.00 0.54 -5.61
N ARG A 6 -5.51 1.38 -4.69
CA ARG A 6 -4.73 2.44 -4.05
C ARG A 6 -3.56 1.87 -3.26
N TYR A 7 -3.83 0.85 -2.46
CA TYR A 7 -2.82 0.21 -1.62
C TYR A 7 -1.75 -0.49 -2.45
N LEU A 8 -2.16 -1.12 -3.55
CA LEU A 8 -1.23 -1.70 -4.52
C LEU A 8 -0.38 -0.62 -5.22
N GLN A 9 -0.99 0.50 -5.62
CA GLN A 9 -0.26 1.62 -6.21
C GLN A 9 0.77 2.20 -5.22
N ASP A 10 0.36 2.47 -3.97
CA ASP A 10 1.25 2.94 -2.92
C ASP A 10 2.43 1.97 -2.71
N SER A 11 2.18 0.65 -2.75
CA SER A 11 3.20 -0.39 -2.66
C SER A 11 4.22 -0.31 -3.81
N ASN A 12 3.74 -0.12 -5.04
CA ASN A 12 4.60 -0.04 -6.22
C ASN A 12 5.51 1.19 -6.16
N LEU A 13 5.00 2.35 -5.71
CA LEU A 13 5.80 3.56 -5.54
C LEU A 13 6.96 3.33 -4.55
N MET A 14 6.68 2.70 -3.41
CA MET A 14 7.72 2.36 -2.43
C MET A 14 8.72 1.32 -2.97
N MET A 15 8.26 0.40 -3.81
CA MET A 15 9.11 -0.62 -4.45
C MET A 15 10.06 -0.02 -5.47
N GLU A 16 9.60 0.91 -6.29
CA GLU A 16 10.44 1.66 -7.24
C GLU A 16 11.56 2.40 -6.50
N PHE A 17 11.22 3.09 -5.40
CA PHE A 17 12.21 3.73 -4.55
C PHE A 17 13.22 2.73 -3.97
N ARG A 18 12.76 1.63 -3.37
CA ARG A 18 13.63 0.60 -2.78
C ARG A 18 14.60 0.05 -3.83
N ASN A 19 14.12 -0.24 -5.03
CA ASN A 19 14.94 -0.82 -6.10
C ASN A 19 16.00 0.15 -6.58
N ALA A 20 15.61 1.40 -6.89
CA ALA A 20 16.56 2.43 -7.29
C ALA A 20 17.61 2.70 -6.20
N TYR A 21 17.17 2.76 -4.93
CA TYR A 21 18.06 3.01 -3.81
C TYR A 21 19.07 1.88 -3.60
N VAL A 22 18.62 0.62 -3.66
CA VAL A 22 19.51 -0.55 -3.59
C VAL A 22 20.49 -0.57 -4.76
N GLU A 23 20.05 -0.22 -5.96
CA GLU A 23 20.92 -0.12 -7.13
C GLU A 23 22.02 0.93 -6.92
N LEU A 24 21.68 2.13 -6.41
CA LEU A 24 22.67 3.16 -6.08
C LEU A 24 23.68 2.68 -5.02
N ILE A 25 23.21 2.05 -3.93
CA ILE A 25 24.08 1.58 -2.84
C ILE A 25 25.00 0.44 -3.31
N ASN A 26 24.53 -0.46 -4.17
CA ASN A 26 25.36 -1.53 -4.73
C ASN A 26 26.50 -1.00 -5.62
N HIS A 27 26.37 0.22 -6.13
CA HIS A 27 27.42 0.91 -6.91
C HIS A 27 28.22 1.91 -6.06
N ALA A 28 28.00 1.94 -4.74
CA ALA A 28 28.81 2.72 -3.82
C ALA A 28 29.98 1.89 -3.29
N TYR A 29 31.13 2.51 -3.05
CA TYR A 29 32.18 1.94 -2.21
C TYR A 29 32.32 2.75 -0.93
N ALA A 30 32.67 2.06 0.16
CA ALA A 30 32.93 2.70 1.43
C ALA A 30 34.30 3.38 1.42
N VAL A 31 34.35 4.66 1.78
CA VAL A 31 35.60 5.41 1.96
C VAL A 31 35.87 5.57 3.45
N PRO A 32 37.02 5.11 3.97
CA PRO A 32 37.44 5.42 5.32
C PRO A 32 37.80 6.91 5.43
N THR A 33 37.12 7.67 6.29
CA THR A 33 37.49 9.06 6.58
C THR A 33 38.44 9.15 7.78
N GLY A 34 39.73 8.87 7.59
CA GLY A 34 40.80 9.31 8.50
C GLY A 34 40.86 8.73 9.93
N LEU A 35 41.85 9.22 10.71
CA LEU A 35 42.59 8.50 11.77
C LEU A 35 42.00 8.45 13.19
N THR A 36 40.81 8.98 13.48
CA THR A 36 40.28 8.96 14.87
C THR A 36 38.81 8.59 15.01
N LEU A 37 38.00 8.71 13.96
CA LEU A 37 36.60 8.26 13.91
C LEU A 37 36.31 7.85 12.46
N THR A 38 36.29 6.55 12.18
CA THR A 38 36.06 6.01 10.84
C THR A 38 34.61 6.24 10.41
N VAL A 39 34.26 7.43 9.94
CA VAL A 39 32.96 7.67 9.30
C VAL A 39 33.01 7.05 7.91
N LEU A 40 32.39 5.88 7.76
CA LEU A 40 32.28 5.23 6.46
C LEU A 40 31.35 6.09 5.61
N LYS A 41 31.86 6.77 4.58
CA LYS A 41 31.02 7.49 3.61
C LYS A 41 30.90 6.70 2.32
N ALA A 42 29.74 6.71 1.69
CA ALA A 42 29.57 6.15 0.36
C ALA A 42 30.13 7.11 -0.70
N ALA A 43 31.00 6.61 -1.58
CA ALA A 43 31.52 7.31 -2.74
C ALA A 43 31.21 6.56 -4.05
N PRO A 44 31.21 7.27 -5.21
CA PRO A 44 30.83 6.69 -6.50
C PRO A 44 31.76 5.55 -6.97
N GLY A 45 31.33 4.30 -6.91
CA GLY A 45 32.08 3.14 -7.43
C GLY A 45 32.02 2.97 -8.95
N VAL A 46 31.33 3.89 -9.62
CA VAL A 46 31.12 3.95 -11.07
C VAL A 46 31.55 5.31 -11.61
N SER A 47 31.49 5.48 -12.92
CA SER A 47 31.72 6.79 -13.54
C SER A 47 30.82 7.87 -12.93
N GLN A 48 31.31 9.12 -12.86
CA GLN A 48 30.55 10.23 -12.28
C GLN A 48 29.19 10.43 -12.96
N SER A 49 29.12 10.28 -14.30
CA SER A 49 27.88 10.38 -15.06
C SER A 49 26.88 9.29 -14.68
N GLU A 50 27.34 8.06 -14.50
CA GLU A 50 26.50 6.93 -14.11
C GLU A 50 26.00 7.09 -12.67
N TRP A 51 26.88 7.55 -11.77
CA TRP A 51 26.48 7.85 -10.41
C TRP A 51 25.40 8.95 -10.35
N THR A 52 25.56 10.02 -11.13
CA THR A 52 24.56 11.09 -11.22
C THR A 52 23.23 10.58 -11.78
N ARG A 53 23.25 9.66 -12.76
CA ARG A 53 22.05 9.00 -13.28
C ARG A 53 21.33 8.22 -12.17
N LEU A 54 22.02 7.30 -11.51
CA LEU A 54 21.47 6.48 -10.42
C LEU A 54 20.94 7.36 -9.28
N TYR A 55 21.69 8.39 -8.89
CA TYR A 55 21.26 9.33 -7.86
C TYR A 55 19.98 10.07 -8.25
N SER A 56 19.85 10.48 -9.51
CA SER A 56 18.63 11.13 -10.04
C SER A 56 17.43 10.19 -10.01
N GLU A 57 17.61 8.91 -10.38
CA GLU A 57 16.56 7.89 -10.34
C GLU A 57 16.05 7.67 -8.91
N VAL A 58 16.96 7.58 -7.94
CA VAL A 58 16.60 7.51 -6.52
C VAL A 58 15.83 8.75 -6.08
N SER A 59 16.30 9.96 -6.43
CA SER A 59 15.61 11.21 -6.10
C SER A 59 14.19 11.26 -6.64
N GLN A 60 13.98 10.84 -7.89
CA GLN A 60 12.66 10.83 -8.52
C GLN A 60 11.73 9.83 -7.84
N ALA A 61 12.21 8.60 -7.63
CA ALA A 61 11.44 7.55 -6.97
C ALA A 61 11.13 7.90 -5.50
N ALA A 62 12.06 8.53 -4.78
CA ALA A 62 11.86 9.01 -3.42
C ALA A 62 10.74 10.06 -3.34
N GLY A 63 10.71 11.01 -4.29
CA GLY A 63 9.67 12.03 -4.35
C GLY A 63 8.27 11.42 -4.52
N ALA A 64 8.14 10.38 -5.35
CA ALA A 64 6.88 9.67 -5.53
C ALA A 64 6.51 8.84 -4.29
N ALA A 65 7.46 8.08 -3.74
CA ALA A 65 7.28 7.23 -2.58
C ALA A 65 6.98 8.00 -1.28
N ALA A 66 7.48 9.24 -1.14
CA ALA A 66 7.23 10.09 0.04
C ALA A 66 5.74 10.38 0.28
N SER A 67 4.91 10.33 -0.77
CA SER A 67 3.46 10.49 -0.65
C SER A 67 2.73 9.24 -0.12
N ALA A 68 3.36 8.06 -0.24
CA ALA A 68 2.81 6.76 0.08
C ALA A 68 3.34 6.23 1.42
N TYR A 69 4.64 6.37 1.67
CA TYR A 69 5.33 5.79 2.82
C TYR A 69 4.70 6.14 4.18
N PRO A 70 4.32 7.40 4.49
CA PRO A 70 3.78 7.76 5.81
C PRO A 70 2.49 7.03 6.22
N ARG A 71 1.79 6.38 5.28
CA ARG A 71 0.56 5.62 5.56
C ARG A 71 0.82 4.21 6.11
N TYR A 72 2.01 3.67 5.88
CA TYR A 72 2.36 2.28 6.20
C TYR A 72 3.68 2.16 6.97
N GLY A 73 4.58 3.11 6.75
CA GLY A 73 5.87 3.24 7.41
C GLY A 73 5.79 3.97 8.74
N GLY A 74 6.91 3.96 9.45
CA GLY A 74 7.11 4.76 10.65
C GLY A 74 8.23 5.78 10.45
N THR A 75 8.37 6.67 11.41
CA THR A 75 9.51 7.58 11.50
C THR A 75 10.49 7.09 12.58
N PHE A 76 11.73 7.52 12.48
CA PHE A 76 12.78 7.21 13.45
C PHE A 76 13.16 8.43 14.26
N THR A 77 13.68 8.17 15.46
CA THR A 77 14.47 9.16 16.19
C THR A 77 15.94 8.78 16.01
N LEU A 78 16.70 9.64 15.33
CA LEU A 78 18.15 9.51 15.23
C LEU A 78 18.79 10.32 16.35
N ARG A 79 19.75 9.72 17.06
CA ARG A 79 20.49 10.38 18.13
C ARG A 79 21.97 10.31 17.81
N ASN A 80 22.59 11.47 17.69
CA ASN A 80 24.05 11.63 17.67
C ASN A 80 24.49 12.41 18.93
N ALA A 81 25.78 12.38 19.25
CA ALA A 81 26.41 13.11 20.35
C ALA A 81 26.11 14.63 20.31
N ALA A 82 25.80 15.19 19.14
CA ALA A 82 25.53 16.62 18.97
C ALA A 82 24.03 16.99 18.93
N TYR A 83 23.13 16.08 18.54
CA TYR A 83 21.71 16.41 18.34
C TYR A 83 20.81 15.16 18.31
N ILE A 84 19.51 15.37 18.61
CA ILE A 84 18.44 14.38 18.45
C ILE A 84 17.52 14.86 17.32
N MET A 85 17.44 14.09 16.24
CA MET A 85 16.49 14.30 15.15
C MET A 85 15.29 13.38 15.39
N ASN A 86 14.12 13.97 15.66
CA ASN A 86 12.88 13.22 15.78
C ASN A 86 12.14 13.18 14.45
N ASN A 87 11.27 12.19 14.29
CA ASN A 87 10.38 12.06 13.13
C ASN A 87 11.10 11.96 11.78
N VAL A 88 12.25 11.28 11.73
CA VAL A 88 13.01 11.06 10.51
C VAL A 88 12.30 10.04 9.63
N ASP A 89 11.79 10.50 8.50
CA ASP A 89 11.26 9.65 7.43
C ASP A 89 12.44 9.11 6.59
N PRO A 90 12.63 7.78 6.48
CA PRO A 90 13.76 7.19 5.75
C PRO A 90 13.69 7.43 4.23
N VAL A 91 12.49 7.57 3.66
CA VAL A 91 12.29 7.85 2.23
C VAL A 91 12.59 9.31 1.92
N ALA A 92 12.25 10.24 2.81
CA ALA A 92 12.60 11.64 2.61
C ALA A 92 14.08 11.95 2.92
N ASN A 93 14.67 11.22 3.87
CA ASN A 93 16.03 11.46 4.36
C ASN A 93 17.05 10.43 3.87
N TRP A 94 16.76 9.69 2.80
CA TRP A 94 17.63 8.65 2.26
C TRP A 94 19.05 9.14 1.96
N GLN A 95 19.23 10.42 1.57
CA GLN A 95 20.55 10.97 1.29
C GLN A 95 21.47 10.94 2.51
N MET A 96 20.91 11.07 3.72
CA MET A 96 21.64 10.98 4.98
C MET A 96 22.33 9.63 5.11
N SER A 97 21.70 8.55 4.65
CA SER A 97 22.28 7.21 4.72
C SER A 97 23.48 6.98 3.80
N ILE A 98 23.69 7.85 2.82
CA ILE A 98 24.84 7.80 1.90
C ILE A 98 25.94 8.73 2.42
N GLN A 99 25.55 9.91 2.90
CA GLN A 99 26.47 10.93 3.38
C GLN A 99 27.05 10.60 4.75
N ASP A 100 26.22 10.05 5.64
CA ASP A 100 26.58 9.61 6.99
C ASP A 100 25.85 8.28 7.36
N PRO A 101 26.31 7.14 6.81
CA PRO A 101 25.81 5.81 7.12
C PRO A 101 25.82 5.45 8.62
N GLN A 102 26.62 6.11 9.46
CA GLN A 102 26.62 5.84 10.90
C GLN A 102 25.40 6.41 11.60
N GLN A 103 24.85 7.52 11.08
CA GLN A 103 23.63 8.10 11.63
C GLN A 103 22.38 7.41 11.09
N LEU A 104 22.41 6.96 9.84
CA LEU A 104 21.31 6.22 9.23
C LEU A 104 21.86 5.12 8.32
N GLU A 105 21.87 3.88 8.79
CA GLU A 105 22.40 2.79 7.99
C GLU A 105 21.56 2.55 6.72
N PRO A 106 22.17 2.32 5.55
CA PRO A 106 21.45 1.96 4.32
C PRO A 106 20.49 0.76 4.48
N THR A 107 20.90 -0.24 5.26
CA THR A 107 20.09 -1.42 5.62
C THR A 107 18.83 -1.05 6.38
N THR A 108 18.88 -0.01 7.23
CA THR A 108 17.72 0.51 7.95
C THR A 108 16.74 1.16 6.96
N VAL A 109 17.23 1.95 6.00
CA VAL A 109 16.37 2.52 4.94
C VAL A 109 15.67 1.41 4.15
N VAL A 110 16.42 0.41 3.69
CA VAL A 110 15.85 -0.71 2.91
C VAL A 110 14.83 -1.50 3.72
N SER A 111 15.19 -1.98 4.92
CA SER A 111 14.33 -2.85 5.72
C SER A 111 13.02 -2.17 6.14
N THR A 112 13.06 -0.88 6.40
CA THR A 112 11.88 -0.12 6.85
C THR A 112 10.92 0.15 5.70
N VAL A 113 11.44 0.43 4.51
CA VAL A 113 10.65 0.51 3.28
C VAL A 113 10.07 -0.86 2.89
N GLU A 114 10.83 -1.94 3.03
CA GLU A 114 10.33 -3.31 2.79
C GLU A 114 9.18 -3.69 3.75
N ALA A 115 9.28 -3.29 5.01
CA ALA A 115 8.19 -3.46 5.97
C ALA A 115 6.94 -2.66 5.56
N ALA A 116 7.10 -1.43 5.09
CA ALA A 116 6.00 -0.60 4.59
C ALA A 116 5.36 -1.16 3.30
N ILE A 117 6.18 -1.68 2.37
CA ILE A 117 5.73 -2.41 1.17
C ILE A 117 4.89 -3.62 1.59
N SER A 118 5.36 -4.42 2.55
CA SER A 118 4.65 -5.61 3.01
C SER A 118 3.30 -5.25 3.63
N ARG A 119 3.25 -4.21 4.48
CA ARG A 119 1.99 -3.71 5.07
C ARG A 119 1.01 -3.20 4.03
N SER A 120 1.47 -2.42 3.04
CA SER A 120 0.60 -1.94 1.95
C SER A 120 0.05 -3.07 1.08
N ARG A 121 0.85 -4.10 0.79
CA ARG A 121 0.38 -5.30 0.08
C ARG A 121 -0.65 -6.08 0.88
N GLN A 122 -0.41 -6.27 2.17
CA GLN A 122 -1.39 -6.92 3.04
C GLN A 122 -2.71 -6.13 3.07
N ALA A 123 -2.64 -4.81 3.24
CA ALA A 123 -3.82 -3.95 3.17
C ALA A 123 -4.56 -4.05 1.83
N SER A 124 -3.83 -4.19 0.71
CA SER A 124 -4.40 -4.42 -0.62
C SER A 124 -5.18 -5.72 -0.70
N VAL A 125 -4.64 -6.82 -0.16
CA VAL A 125 -5.29 -8.14 -0.13
C VAL A 125 -6.56 -8.07 0.73
N GLU A 126 -6.45 -7.56 1.95
CA GLU A 126 -7.59 -7.41 2.87
C GLU A 126 -8.68 -6.49 2.30
N ALA A 127 -8.30 -5.46 1.54
CA ALA A 127 -9.25 -4.60 0.84
C ALA A 127 -9.92 -5.34 -0.32
N ALA A 128 -9.16 -6.10 -1.11
CA ALA A 128 -9.71 -6.88 -2.22
C ALA A 128 -10.69 -7.95 -1.70
N GLU A 129 -10.36 -8.63 -0.60
CA GLU A 129 -11.25 -9.59 0.05
C GLU A 129 -12.56 -8.93 0.51
N ARG A 130 -12.48 -7.77 1.19
CA ARG A 130 -13.67 -7.01 1.59
C ARG A 130 -14.49 -6.50 0.41
N GLU A 131 -13.84 -6.10 -0.68
CA GLU A 131 -14.49 -5.70 -1.92
C GLU A 131 -15.18 -6.88 -2.61
N SER A 132 -14.65 -8.10 -2.45
CA SER A 132 -15.21 -9.34 -3.03
C SER A 132 -16.23 -10.06 -2.12
N GLY A 133 -16.23 -9.79 -0.81
CA GLY A 133 -17.10 -10.44 0.17
C GLY A 133 -18.54 -9.93 0.18
N LEU A 134 -19.42 -10.59 0.96
CA LEU A 134 -20.85 -10.24 1.16
C LEU A 134 -21.06 -8.75 1.50
N THR A 135 -20.13 -8.12 2.22
CA THR A 135 -20.16 -6.68 2.53
C THR A 135 -19.87 -5.81 1.31
N GLY A 136 -18.99 -6.23 0.39
CA GLY A 136 -18.75 -5.58 -0.90
C GLY A 136 -19.96 -5.67 -1.83
N LEU A 137 -20.64 -6.83 -1.85
CA LEU A 137 -21.92 -7.02 -2.52
C LEU A 137 -23.02 -6.12 -1.93
N LEU A 138 -23.14 -6.06 -0.60
CA LEU A 138 -24.11 -5.20 0.10
C LEU A 138 -23.80 -3.71 -0.09
N ALA A 139 -22.53 -3.30 -0.08
CA ALA A 139 -22.13 -1.91 -0.33
C ALA A 139 -22.36 -1.49 -1.78
N ALA A 140 -22.10 -2.40 -2.75
CA ALA A 140 -22.45 -2.20 -4.14
C ALA A 140 -23.96 -2.07 -4.32
N PHE A 141 -24.74 -2.91 -3.62
CA PHE A 141 -26.20 -2.82 -3.60
C PHE A 141 -26.70 -1.51 -2.97
N LEU A 142 -26.14 -1.05 -1.85
CA LEU A 142 -26.55 0.20 -1.21
C LEU A 142 -26.20 1.45 -2.03
N ARG A 143 -25.16 1.40 -2.86
CA ARG A 143 -24.80 2.49 -3.80
C ARG A 143 -25.59 2.47 -5.11
N TRP A 144 -26.16 1.32 -5.48
CA TRP A 144 -26.87 1.15 -6.74
C TRP A 144 -28.09 2.07 -6.92
N PRO A 145 -28.95 2.33 -5.90
CA PRO A 145 -30.08 3.25 -6.04
C PRO A 145 -29.66 4.68 -6.37
N SER A 146 -28.52 5.13 -5.83
CA SER A 146 -27.97 6.47 -6.06
C SER A 146 -27.50 6.61 -7.50
N ASN A 147 -26.71 5.63 -7.98
CA ASN A 147 -26.15 5.63 -9.32
C ASN A 147 -27.23 5.49 -10.41
N LEU A 148 -28.30 4.75 -10.14
CA LEU A 148 -29.45 4.69 -11.06
C LEU A 148 -30.28 5.98 -11.05
N ARG A 149 -30.44 6.67 -9.91
CA ARG A 149 -31.11 7.98 -9.89
C ARG A 149 -30.34 9.05 -10.65
N GLU A 150 -29.01 8.99 -10.67
CA GLU A 150 -28.18 9.89 -11.47
C GLU A 150 -28.20 9.54 -12.98
N ALA A 151 -28.28 8.26 -13.33
CA ALA A 151 -28.32 7.81 -14.72
C ALA A 151 -29.70 7.97 -15.39
N VAL A 152 -30.78 7.93 -14.61
CA VAL A 152 -32.15 8.07 -15.10
C VAL A 152 -32.59 9.51 -14.83
N GLY A 153 -32.37 10.41 -15.79
CA GLY A 153 -32.86 11.79 -15.75
C GLY A 153 -34.37 11.89 -15.52
N PRO A 154 -34.94 13.11 -15.36
CA PRO A 154 -36.27 13.35 -14.78
C PRO A 154 -37.49 12.84 -15.57
N ASP A 155 -37.29 11.99 -16.58
CA ASP A 155 -38.32 11.54 -17.51
C ASP A 155 -39.18 10.40 -16.94
N ARG A 156 -40.51 10.57 -17.00
CA ARG A 156 -41.48 9.70 -16.28
C ARG A 156 -41.60 8.28 -16.84
N SER A 157 -41.26 8.07 -18.12
CA SER A 157 -41.27 6.76 -18.78
C SER A 157 -40.06 5.89 -18.39
N ALA A 158 -38.89 6.53 -18.21
CA ALA A 158 -37.66 5.87 -17.79
C ALA A 158 -37.73 5.43 -16.31
N GLN A 159 -38.43 6.18 -15.45
CA GLN A 159 -38.66 5.81 -14.05
C GLN A 159 -39.50 4.53 -13.88
N ARG A 160 -40.52 4.29 -14.70
CA ARG A 160 -41.33 3.06 -14.64
C ARG A 160 -40.55 1.83 -15.05
N THR A 161 -39.69 1.96 -16.05
CA THR A 161 -38.83 0.87 -16.55
C THR A 161 -37.72 0.55 -15.54
N ALA A 162 -37.12 1.58 -14.94
CA ALA A 162 -36.16 1.44 -13.85
C ALA A 162 -36.78 0.73 -12.62
N ALA A 163 -38.01 1.09 -12.22
CA ALA A 163 -38.70 0.45 -11.10
C ALA A 163 -38.96 -1.05 -11.32
N GLY A 164 -39.32 -1.46 -12.55
CA GLY A 164 -39.51 -2.87 -12.90
C GLY A 164 -38.21 -3.68 -12.87
N VAL A 165 -37.12 -3.15 -13.44
CA VAL A 165 -35.80 -3.81 -13.44
C VAL A 165 -35.21 -3.89 -12.03
N ILE A 166 -35.40 -2.84 -11.22
CA ILE A 166 -35.02 -2.83 -9.79
C ILE A 166 -35.77 -3.93 -9.02
N GLY A 167 -37.06 -4.15 -9.29
CA GLY A 167 -37.86 -5.19 -8.65
C GLY A 167 -37.37 -6.61 -8.94
N ILE A 168 -37.11 -6.91 -10.22
CA ILE A 168 -36.69 -8.26 -10.65
C ILE A 168 -35.28 -8.59 -10.12
N LEU A 169 -34.33 -7.66 -10.24
CA LEU A 169 -32.97 -7.87 -9.74
C LEU A 169 -32.91 -7.90 -8.21
N GLY A 170 -33.76 -7.11 -7.54
CA GLY A 170 -33.93 -7.17 -6.09
C GLY A 170 -34.39 -8.54 -5.61
N GLN A 171 -35.36 -9.15 -6.31
CA GLN A 171 -35.84 -10.50 -5.97
C GLN A 171 -34.78 -11.59 -6.20
N ILE A 172 -33.98 -11.49 -7.27
CA ILE A 172 -32.88 -12.42 -7.52
C ILE A 172 -31.84 -12.33 -6.40
N LEU A 173 -31.47 -11.12 -5.98
CA LEU A 173 -30.51 -10.91 -4.90
C LEU A 173 -31.03 -11.36 -3.54
N VAL A 174 -32.30 -11.09 -3.21
CA VAL A 174 -32.93 -11.62 -1.99
C VAL A 174 -32.96 -13.15 -2.02
N GLY A 175 -33.25 -13.74 -3.18
CA GLY A 175 -33.19 -15.18 -3.38
C GLY A 175 -31.79 -15.77 -3.14
N ILE A 176 -30.75 -15.10 -3.64
CA ILE A 176 -29.35 -15.51 -3.42
C ILE A 176 -28.98 -15.40 -1.92
N VAL A 177 -29.32 -14.29 -1.26
CA VAL A 177 -29.04 -14.09 0.17
C VAL A 177 -29.80 -15.11 1.04
N ALA A 178 -31.08 -15.35 0.75
CA ALA A 178 -31.87 -16.36 1.45
C ALA A 178 -31.32 -17.77 1.24
N SER A 179 -30.88 -18.09 0.03
CA SER A 179 -30.27 -19.40 -0.28
C SER A 179 -28.93 -19.60 0.42
N LEU A 180 -28.09 -18.56 0.50
CA LEU A 180 -26.82 -18.60 1.22
C LEU A 180 -27.00 -18.70 2.73
N LEU A 181 -28.00 -18.00 3.30
CA LEU A 181 -28.36 -18.13 4.72
C LEU A 181 -28.90 -19.53 5.04
N ALA A 182 -29.75 -20.09 4.16
CA ALA A 182 -30.24 -21.45 4.30
C ALA A 182 -29.10 -22.48 4.20
N ALA A 183 -28.18 -22.32 3.25
CA ALA A 183 -27.01 -23.18 3.12
C ALA A 183 -26.08 -23.09 4.35
N GLY A 184 -25.89 -21.89 4.90
CA GLY A 184 -25.13 -21.67 6.14
C GLY A 184 -25.80 -22.29 7.37
N LEU A 185 -27.12 -22.21 7.48
CA LEU A 185 -27.89 -22.87 8.54
C LEU A 185 -27.83 -24.40 8.43
N ILE A 186 -27.88 -24.96 7.22
CA ILE A 186 -27.75 -26.41 6.99
C ILE A 186 -26.33 -26.87 7.30
N ALA A 187 -25.29 -26.16 6.83
CA ALA A 187 -23.89 -26.49 7.13
C ALA A 187 -23.59 -26.39 8.63
N GLY A 188 -24.10 -25.34 9.30
CA GLY A 188 -23.99 -25.18 10.75
C GLY A 188 -24.75 -26.25 11.53
N GLY A 189 -25.93 -26.64 11.07
CA GLY A 189 -26.72 -27.74 11.65
C GLY A 189 -26.06 -29.10 11.50
N VAL A 190 -25.47 -29.40 10.34
CA VAL A 190 -24.71 -30.64 10.10
C VAL A 190 -23.43 -30.69 10.93
N ALA A 191 -22.73 -29.56 11.08
CA ALA A 191 -21.56 -29.47 11.95
C ALA A 191 -21.91 -29.69 13.42
N LEU A 192 -23.05 -29.15 13.90
CA LEU A 192 -23.54 -29.41 15.25
C LEU A 192 -23.96 -30.88 15.44
N TRP A 193 -24.56 -31.50 14.43
CA TRP A 193 -25.00 -32.88 14.50
C TRP A 193 -23.83 -33.88 14.57
N GLY A 194 -22.76 -33.64 13.81
CA GLY A 194 -21.53 -34.45 13.87
C GLY A 194 -20.67 -34.24 15.13
N THR A 195 -21.04 -33.28 15.99
CA THR A 195 -20.42 -33.10 17.31
C THR A 195 -21.22 -33.71 18.46
N VAL A 196 -22.49 -34.09 18.21
CA VAL A 196 -23.42 -34.58 19.25
C VAL A 196 -23.68 -36.09 19.15
N PHE A 197 -23.39 -36.71 18.00
CA PHE A 197 -23.44 -38.17 17.76
C PHE A 197 -22.10 -38.67 17.22
#